data_AF-A0A4R2Z1U6-F1
#
_entry.id   AF-A0A4R2Z1U6-F1
#
_cell.length_a   1.000
_cell.length_b   1.000
_cell.length_c   1.000
_cell.angle_alpha   90.00
_cell.angle_beta   90.00
_cell.angle_gamma   90.00
#
_symmetry.space_group_name_H-M   'P 1'
#
loop_
_entity.id
_entity.type
_entity.pdbx_description
1 polymer ?
#
loop_
_entity_poly.entity_id
_entity_poly.type
_entity_poly.pdbx_seq_one_letter_code
_entity_poly.pdbx_strand_id
1 'polypeptide(L)'
;MNFEEMFSDLAPKRNATVIGGHSFYARPMTVSEFSAHISNPNKNERDDLAILNCIEDDEGKPIFDSIERVKALYSTVRNELAMAVATMTIFLPPVEVEQSVKTVGSNSSNTDK
;
A
#
# COMPACT_ATOMS: atom_id res chain seq x y z
N MET A 1 -28.67 8.90 1.20
CA MET A 1 -27.26 8.62 0.90
C MET A 1 -26.74 7.72 2.00
N ASN A 2 -26.36 6.49 1.68
CA ASN A 2 -25.84 5.53 2.65
C ASN A 2 -24.31 5.68 2.67
N PHE A 3 -23.79 6.29 3.73
CA PHE A 3 -22.34 6.53 3.87
C PHE A 3 -21.56 5.22 3.99
N GLU A 4 -22.10 4.21 4.66
CA GLU A 4 -21.45 2.92 4.87
C GLU A 4 -21.24 2.19 3.53
N GLU A 5 -22.27 2.19 2.69
CA GLU A 5 -22.22 1.65 1.33
C GLU A 5 -21.22 2.41 0.46
N MET A 6 -21.25 3.75 0.50
CA MET A 6 -20.30 4.58 -0.25
C MET A 6 -18.85 4.35 0.18
N PHE A 7 -18.56 4.26 1.47
CA PHE A 7 -17.20 3.99 1.95
C PHE A 7 -16.76 2.57 1.61
N SER A 8 -17.68 1.59 1.63
CA SER A 8 -17.40 0.23 1.17
C SER A 8 -17.05 0.19 -0.32
N ASP A 9 -17.73 0.96 -1.17
CA ASP A 9 -17.46 1.02 -2.61
C ASP A 9 -16.12 1.69 -2.94
N LEU A 10 -15.66 2.60 -2.08
CA LEU A 10 -14.39 3.30 -2.20
C LEU A 10 -13.20 2.48 -1.66
N ALA A 11 -13.46 1.36 -0.97
CA ALA A 11 -12.40 0.48 -0.50
C ALA A 11 -11.76 -0.24 -1.71
N PRO A 12 -10.42 -0.28 -1.82
CA PRO A 12 -9.77 -0.99 -2.91
C PRO A 12 -10.12 -2.48 -2.87
N LYS A 13 -10.46 -3.03 -4.04
CA LYS A 13 -10.85 -4.43 -4.18
C LYS A 13 -9.71 -5.34 -3.72
N ARG A 14 -9.98 -6.17 -2.70
CA ARG A 14 -9.03 -7.15 -2.16
C ARG A 14 -8.76 -8.23 -3.22
N ASN A 15 -7.61 -8.15 -3.89
CA ASN A 15 -7.21 -9.17 -4.85
C ASN A 15 -6.37 -10.24 -4.15
N ALA A 16 -6.76 -11.50 -4.32
CA ALA A 16 -6.00 -12.62 -3.78
C ALA A 16 -4.68 -12.78 -4.53
N THR A 17 -3.58 -12.82 -3.79
CA THR A 17 -2.26 -13.28 -4.24
C THR A 17 -2.12 -14.74 -3.82
N VAL A 18 -1.97 -15.66 -4.76
CA VAL A 18 -1.95 -17.10 -4.49
C VAL A 18 -0.52 -17.63 -4.53
N ILE A 19 0.00 -18.05 -3.37
CA ILE A 19 1.37 -18.56 -3.22
C ILE A 19 1.30 -19.96 -2.63
N GLY A 20 1.83 -20.95 -3.35
CA GLY A 20 1.84 -22.34 -2.88
C GLY A 20 0.45 -22.94 -2.60
N GLY A 21 -0.60 -22.45 -3.26
CA GLY A 21 -1.99 -22.86 -3.04
C GLY A 21 -2.70 -22.16 -1.88
N HIS A 22 -2.03 -21.23 -1.19
CA HIS A 22 -2.61 -20.40 -0.14
C HIS A 22 -2.92 -18.99 -0.68
N SER A 23 -4.06 -18.43 -0.28
CA SER A 23 -4.48 -17.09 -0.68
C SER A 23 -4.09 -16.05 0.37
N PHE A 24 -3.49 -14.96 -0.08
CA PHE A 24 -3.12 -13.81 0.73
C PHE A 24 -3.79 -12.57 0.18
N TYR A 25 -4.30 -11.70 1.04
CA TYR A 25 -4.99 -10.48 0.65
C TYR A 25 -4.20 -9.29 1.16
N ALA A 26 -3.81 -8.39 0.25
CA ALA A 26 -3.19 -7.14 0.63
C ALA A 26 -4.27 -6.06 0.78
N ARG A 27 -4.21 -5.30 1.88
CA ARG A 27 -4.92 -4.04 2.02
C ARG A 27 -3.99 -2.86 1.73
N PRO A 28 -4.52 -1.68 1.37
CA PRO A 28 -3.73 -0.46 1.33
C PRO A 28 -3.14 -0.13 2.70
N MET A 29 -1.95 0.47 2.71
CA MET A 29 -1.50 1.18 3.89
C MET A 29 -2.41 2.38 4.16
N THR A 30 -2.66 2.64 5.44
CA THR A 30 -3.16 3.92 5.90
C THR A 30 -2.10 5.01 5.70
N VAL A 31 -2.50 6.29 5.77
CA VAL A 31 -1.56 7.42 5.66
C VAL A 31 -0.45 7.35 6.72
N SER A 32 -0.77 6.94 7.95
CA SER A 32 0.20 6.78 9.03
C SER A 32 1.18 5.64 8.75
N GLU A 33 0.69 4.49 8.27
CA GLU A 33 1.54 3.35 7.88
C GLU A 33 2.44 3.70 6.70
N PHE A 34 1.92 4.39 5.69
CA PHE A 34 2.71 4.85 4.56
C PHE A 34 3.79 5.83 4.98
N SER A 35 3.44 6.82 5.82
CA SER A 35 4.41 7.76 6.40
C SER A 35 5.50 7.01 7.17
N ALA A 36 5.13 6.06 8.02
CA ALA A 36 6.09 5.25 8.77
C ALA A 36 6.99 4.40 7.85
N HIS A 37 6.42 3.82 6.79
CA HIS A 37 7.17 3.04 5.80
C HIS A 37 8.24 3.89 5.10
N ILE A 38 7.88 5.07 4.58
CA ILE A 38 8.85 5.93 3.88
C ILE A 38 9.89 6.57 4.82
N SER A 39 9.50 6.86 6.07
CA SER A 39 10.36 7.50 7.06
C SER A 39 11.19 6.52 7.89
N ASN A 40 10.98 5.20 7.77
CA ASN A 40 11.71 4.22 8.57
C ASN A 40 13.23 4.29 8.28
N PRO A 41 14.08 4.54 9.29
CA PRO A 41 15.54 4.60 9.10
C PRO A 41 16.14 3.25 8.68
N ASN A 42 15.54 2.14 9.10
CA ASN A 42 15.93 0.80 8.69
C ASN A 42 15.26 0.43 7.36
N LYS A 43 15.95 0.75 6.25
CA LYS A 43 15.44 0.52 4.90
C LYS A 43 15.11 -0.96 4.63
N ASN A 44 15.82 -1.88 5.26
CA ASN A 44 15.64 -3.32 5.03
C ASN A 44 14.36 -3.87 5.69
N GLU A 45 13.77 -3.15 6.64
CA GLU A 45 12.55 -3.56 7.35
C GLU A 45 11.29 -2.91 6.82
N ARG A 46 11.40 -1.99 5.87
CA ARG A 46 10.26 -1.25 5.31
C ARG A 46 9.22 -2.18 4.72
N ASP A 47 9.68 -3.12 3.89
CA ASP A 47 8.82 -4.12 3.25
C ASP A 47 8.33 -5.16 4.25
N ASP A 48 9.15 -5.53 5.24
CA ASP A 48 8.75 -6.49 6.27
C ASP A 48 7.61 -5.95 7.14
N LEU A 49 7.68 -4.67 7.51
CA LEU A 49 6.62 -3.99 8.25
C LEU A 49 5.39 -3.75 7.39
N ALA A 50 5.57 -3.46 6.10
CA ALA A 50 4.45 -3.37 5.15
C ALA A 50 3.68 -4.69 5.08
N ILE A 51 4.40 -5.80 4.93
CA ILE A 51 3.82 -7.15 4.91
C ILE A 51 3.13 -7.47 6.23
N LEU A 52 3.82 -7.25 7.36
CA LEU A 52 3.28 -7.51 8.69
C LEU A 52 1.95 -6.80 8.93
N ASN A 53 1.86 -5.53 8.52
CA ASN A 53 0.70 -4.71 8.81
C ASN A 53 -0.44 -4.92 7.82
N CYS A 54 -0.15 -5.22 6.55
CA CYS A 54 -1.12 -5.11 5.45
C CYS A 54 -1.49 -6.44 4.78
N ILE A 55 -0.86 -7.56 5.14
CA ILE A 55 -1.24 -8.88 4.63
C ILE A 55 -2.23 -9.57 5.58
N GLU A 56 -3.36 -9.94 5.02
CA GLU A 56 -4.53 -10.45 5.72
C GLU A 56 -5.08 -11.74 5.07
N ASP A 57 -5.90 -12.45 5.83
CA ASP A 57 -6.72 -13.55 5.33
C ASP A 57 -7.99 -13.03 4.62
N ASP A 58 -8.84 -13.94 4.14
CA ASP A 58 -10.09 -13.61 3.47
C ASP A 58 -11.09 -12.87 4.38
N GLU A 59 -10.99 -13.03 5.69
CA GLU A 59 -11.81 -12.32 6.70
C GLU A 59 -11.26 -10.94 7.08
N GLY A 60 -10.07 -10.55 6.58
CA GLY A 60 -9.46 -9.26 6.94
C GLY A 60 -8.63 -9.29 8.22
N LYS A 61 -8.27 -10.48 8.71
CA LYS A 61 -7.41 -10.61 9.89
C LYS A 61 -5.94 -10.69 9.46
N PRO A 62 -5.02 -10.06 10.20
CA PRO A 62 -3.59 -10.17 9.93
C PRO A 62 -3.12 -11.62 9.93
N ILE A 63 -2.35 -12.02 8.91
CA ILE A 63 -1.77 -13.37 8.83
C ILE A 63 -0.52 -13.51 9.70
N PHE A 64 0.27 -12.44 9.83
CA PHE A 64 1.51 -12.43 10.58
C PHE A 64 1.31 -11.75 11.93
N ASP A 65 1.88 -12.35 12.99
CA ASP A 65 1.84 -11.83 14.36
C ASP A 65 3.11 -11.08 14.77
N SER A 66 4.17 -11.17 13.96
CA SER A 66 5.51 -10.69 14.28
C SER A 66 6.37 -10.49 13.04
N ILE A 67 7.32 -9.57 13.13
CA ILE A 67 8.26 -9.28 12.03
C ILE A 67 9.22 -10.46 11.79
N GLU A 68 9.51 -11.25 12.83
CA GLU A 68 10.35 -12.45 12.75
C GLU A 68 9.73 -13.51 11.83
N ARG A 69 8.41 -13.70 11.87
CA ARG A 69 7.72 -14.61 10.95
C ARG A 69 7.78 -14.12 9.50
N VAL A 70 7.66 -12.81 9.28
CA VAL A 70 7.81 -12.22 7.94
C VAL A 70 9.25 -12.44 7.43
N LYS A 71 10.24 -12.20 8.28
CA LYS A 71 11.66 -12.41 7.94
C LYS A 71 12.01 -13.87 7.67
N ALA A 72 11.28 -14.82 8.27
CA ALA A 72 11.46 -16.26 8.05
C ALA A 72 10.95 -16.74 6.67
N LEU A 73 10.16 -15.93 5.96
CA LEU A 73 9.70 -16.25 4.61
C LEU A 73 10.87 -16.26 3.62
N TYR A 74 10.77 -17.12 2.61
CA TYR A 74 11.68 -17.07 1.46
C TYR A 74 11.62 -15.70 0.77
N SER A 75 12.76 -15.24 0.26
CA SER A 75 12.89 -13.92 -0.36
C SER A 75 11.92 -13.68 -1.51
N THR A 76 11.60 -14.71 -2.29
CA THR A 76 10.61 -14.65 -3.37
C THR A 76 9.20 -14.38 -2.84
N VAL A 77 8.80 -15.07 -1.77
CA VAL A 77 7.50 -14.88 -1.11
C VAL A 77 7.43 -13.49 -0.49
N ARG A 78 8.49 -13.03 0.19
CA ARG A 78 8.56 -11.66 0.74
C ARG A 78 8.36 -10.61 -0.35
N ASN A 79 9.07 -10.74 -1.46
CA ASN A 79 8.95 -9.81 -2.57
C ASN A 79 7.53 -9.80 -3.17
N GLU A 80 6.92 -10.97 -3.36
CA GLU A 80 5.57 -11.07 -3.91
C GLU A 80 4.52 -10.40 -3.01
N LEU A 81 4.60 -10.63 -1.70
CA LEU A 81 3.72 -10.00 -0.72
C LEU A 81 3.96 -8.48 -0.61
N ALA A 82 5.21 -8.02 -0.63
CA ALA A 82 5.53 -6.59 -0.63
C ALA A 82 4.95 -5.90 -1.86
N MET A 83 5.08 -6.52 -3.04
CA MET A 83 4.51 -6.02 -4.29
C MET A 83 2.97 -5.97 -4.21
N ALA A 84 2.32 -6.99 -3.65
CA ALA A 84 0.88 -6.97 -3.43
C ALA A 84 0.44 -5.75 -2.61
N VAL A 85 1.13 -5.45 -1.49
CA VAL A 85 0.85 -4.26 -0.67
C VAL A 85 1.10 -2.96 -1.44
N ALA A 86 2.20 -2.89 -2.19
CA ALA A 86 2.54 -1.70 -2.98
C ALA A 86 1.46 -1.38 -4.03
N THR A 87 0.94 -2.40 -4.73
CA THR A 87 -0.13 -2.20 -5.73
C THR A 87 -1.45 -1.70 -5.15
N MET A 88 -1.71 -1.94 -3.86
CA MET A 88 -2.94 -1.54 -3.19
C MET A 88 -2.86 -0.14 -2.57
N THR A 89 -1.66 0.31 -2.19
CA THR A 89 -1.48 1.49 -1.34
C THR A 89 -1.53 2.79 -2.12
N ILE A 90 -0.58 3.01 -3.03
CA ILE A 90 -0.55 4.14 -3.97
C ILE A 90 0.33 3.69 -5.12
N PHE A 91 -0.24 3.46 -6.30
CA PHE A 91 0.51 3.56 -7.55
C PHE A 91 0.09 4.86 -8.22
N LEU A 92 0.83 5.93 -8.00
CA LEU A 92 0.82 7.07 -8.91
C LEU A 92 1.93 6.79 -9.92
N PRO A 93 1.61 6.50 -11.20
CA PRO A 93 2.63 6.45 -12.22
C PRO A 93 3.45 7.74 -12.17
N PRO A 94 4.80 7.71 -12.20
CA PRO A 94 5.63 8.91 -12.12
C PRO A 94 5.19 10.02 -13.10
N VAL A 95 4.68 9.63 -14.28
CA VAL A 95 4.13 10.53 -15.30
C VAL A 95 2.93 11.35 -14.79
N GLU A 96 2.04 10.76 -14.00
CA GLU A 96 0.88 11.46 -13.43
C GLU A 96 1.28 12.42 -12.30
N VAL A 97 2.28 12.03 -11.49
CA VAL A 97 2.87 12.90 -10.47
C VAL A 97 3.51 14.12 -11.13
N GLU A 98 4.35 13.93 -12.16
CA GLU A 98 5.01 15.02 -12.88
C GLU A 98 4.03 15.99 -13.56
N GLN A 99 2.91 15.49 -14.08
CA GLN A 99 1.87 16.34 -14.66
C GLN A 99 1.16 17.18 -13.59
N SER A 100 0.82 16.60 -12.44
CA SER A 100 0.13 17.33 -11.37
C SER A 100 0.95 18.50 -10.80
N VAL A 101 2.29 18.37 -10.75
CA VAL A 101 3.19 19.44 -10.30
C VAL A 101 3.30 20.58 -11.34
N LYS A 102 3.26 20.26 -12.64
CA LYS A 102 3.33 21.28 -13.72
C LYS A 102 2.08 22.16 -13.78
N THR A 103 0.90 21.62 -13.51
CA THR A 103 -0.37 22.36 -13.55
C THR A 103 -0.50 23.35 -12.40
N VAL A 104 0.06 23.03 -11.23
CA VAL A 104 0.06 23.94 -10.06
C VAL A 104 1.00 25.14 -10.27
N GLY A 105 2.14 24.93 -10.94
CA GLY A 105 3.08 26.00 -11.26
C GLY A 105 2.59 27.00 -12.31
N SER A 106 1.59 26.66 -13.11
CA SER A 106 1.10 27.50 -14.22
C SER A 106 -0.08 28.42 -13.85
N ASN A 107 -0.82 28.11 -12.77
CA ASN A 107 -1.95 28.94 -12.32
C ASN A 107 -1.57 30.11 -11.39
N SER A 108 -0.31 30.19 -10.93
CA SER A 108 0.14 31.23 -9.99
C SER A 108 0.73 32.49 -10.65
N SER A 109 0.55 32.68 -11.97
CA SER A 109 1.24 33.73 -12.72
C SER A 109 0.34 34.74 -13.44
N ASN A 110 -0.95 34.85 -13.10
CA ASN A 110 -1.82 35.82 -13.78
C ASN A 110 -2.89 36.45 -12.87
N THR A 111 -2.45 37.20 -11.85
CA THR A 111 -3.22 38.31 -11.29
C THR A 111 -2.24 39.35 -10.78
N ASP A 112 -1.81 40.26 -11.65
CA ASP A 112 -1.32 41.60 -11.31
C ASP A 112 -1.10 42.39 -12.60
N LYS A 113 -2.19 42.97 -13.14
CA LYS A 113 -2.19 44.18 -13.96
C LYS A 113 -3.51 44.92 -13.81
#